data_AF-A0A4U8SA71-F1
#
_entry.id   AF-A0A4U8SA71-F1
#
_cell.length_a   1.000
_cell.length_b   1.000
_cell.length_c   1.000
_cell.angle_alpha   90.00
_cell.angle_beta   90.00
_cell.angle_gamma   90.00
#
_symmetry.space_group_name_H-M   'P 1'
#
loop_
_entity.id
_entity.type
_entity.pdbx_description
1 polymer ?
#
loop_
_entity_poly.entity_id
_entity_poly.type
_entity_poly.pdbx_seq_one_letter_code
_entity_poly.pdbx_strand_id
1 'polypeptide(L)'
;MKTKFTQLVLLRKKKVDEIEMLLQKNAQSIVAKQREIDALVAEFATLKEPQNGIYQAFLTFVHHKEEYRSSIDFKMQELAQLKQEKKELQEYFKLQNIEYEKAKYLDGLEVKRMLDKARIQESRDLDEISVMLHANHKDTPH
;
A
#
# COMPACT_ATOMS: atom_id res chain seq x y z
N MET A 1 23.44 -9.29 -7.52
CA MET A 1 24.32 -9.44 -6.34
C MET A 1 23.50 -9.16 -5.10
N LYS A 2 23.65 -9.95 -4.03
CA LYS A 2 23.08 -9.59 -2.72
C LYS A 2 24.03 -8.60 -2.05
N THR A 3 23.50 -7.47 -1.56
CA THR A 3 24.26 -6.50 -0.78
C THR A 3 23.88 -6.59 0.69
N LYS A 4 24.60 -5.88 1.55
CA LYS A 4 24.24 -5.69 2.96
C LYS A 4 22.88 -5.00 3.16
N PHE A 5 22.36 -4.30 2.15
CA PHE A 5 21.08 -3.59 2.19
C PHE A 5 19.92 -4.38 1.60
N THR A 6 20.15 -5.50 0.92
CA THR A 6 19.08 -6.27 0.27
C THR A 6 18.00 -6.72 1.25
N GLN A 7 18.39 -7.12 2.48
CA GLN A 7 17.42 -7.48 3.53
C GLN A 7 16.59 -6.29 4.01
N LEU A 8 17.21 -5.09 4.06
CA LEU A 8 16.52 -3.86 4.43
C LEU A 8 15.49 -3.48 3.36
N VAL A 9 15.83 -3.60 2.08
CA VAL A 9 14.91 -3.35 0.96
C VAL A 9 13.71 -4.28 1.03
N LEU A 10 13.92 -5.58 1.24
CA LEU A 10 12.85 -6.57 1.37
C LEU A 10 11.94 -6.27 2.57
N LEU A 11 12.52 -5.96 3.72
CA LEU A 11 11.76 -5.60 4.91
C LEU A 11 10.89 -4.36 4.69
N ARG A 12 11.44 -3.32 4.04
CA ARG A 12 10.69 -2.10 3.72
C ARG A 12 9.61 -2.34 2.68
N LYS A 13 9.87 -3.16 1.66
CA LYS A 13 8.87 -3.53 0.66
C LYS A 13 7.68 -4.24 1.31
N LYS A 14 7.94 -5.21 2.20
CA LYS A 14 6.89 -5.90 2.94
C LYS A 14 5.97 -4.94 3.70
N LYS A 15 6.54 -3.92 4.37
CA LYS A 15 5.74 -2.89 5.06
C LYS A 15 4.87 -2.07 4.11
N VAL A 16 5.39 -1.72 2.94
CA VAL A 16 4.63 -1.01 1.90
C VAL A 16 3.46 -1.89 1.44
N ASP A 17 3.73 -3.17 1.14
CA ASP A 17 2.71 -4.12 0.68
C ASP A 17 1.60 -4.35 1.72
N GLU A 18 1.98 -4.44 3.01
CA GLU A 18 1.02 -4.54 4.11
C GLU A 18 0.08 -3.32 4.17
N ILE A 19 0.60 -2.11 3.96
CA ILE A 19 -0.22 -0.89 3.97
C ILE A 19 -1.10 -0.79 2.72
N GLU A 20 -0.61 -1.21 1.55
CA GLU A 20 -1.43 -1.28 0.33
C GLU A 20 -2.63 -2.20 0.52
N MET A 21 -2.42 -3.36 1.14
CA MET A 21 -3.50 -4.28 1.49
C MET A 21 -4.51 -3.64 2.46
N LEU A 22 -4.03 -2.91 3.48
CA LEU A 22 -4.92 -2.20 4.41
C LEU A 22 -5.74 -1.10 3.71
N LEU A 23 -5.11 -0.32 2.83
CA LEU A 23 -5.78 0.69 2.00
C LEU A 23 -6.87 0.07 1.12
N GLN A 24 -6.58 -1.07 0.48
CA GLN A 24 -7.55 -1.78 -0.34
C GLN A 24 -8.74 -2.28 0.49
N LYS A 25 -8.47 -2.86 1.66
CA LYS A 25 -9.52 -3.32 2.58
C LYS A 25 -10.40 -2.16 3.06
N ASN A 26 -9.80 -1.05 3.50
CA ASN A 26 -10.54 0.14 3.91
C ASN A 26 -11.38 0.72 2.75
N ALA A 27 -10.85 0.74 1.52
CA ALA A 27 -11.61 1.17 0.35
C ALA A 27 -12.84 0.28 0.08
N GLN A 28 -12.72 -1.03 0.23
CA GLN A 28 -13.85 -1.96 0.13
C GLN A 28 -14.88 -1.71 1.22
N SER A 29 -14.45 -1.49 2.47
CA SER A 29 -15.33 -1.15 3.59
C SER A 29 -16.09 0.15 3.35
N ILE A 30 -15.44 1.19 2.79
CA ILE A 30 -16.09 2.46 2.42
C ILE A 30 -17.19 2.22 1.40
N VAL A 31 -16.91 1.45 0.34
CA VAL A 31 -17.90 1.15 -0.71
C VAL A 31 -19.07 0.35 -0.15
N ALA A 32 -18.80 -0.67 0.68
CA ALA A 32 -19.84 -1.46 1.31
C ALA A 32 -20.73 -0.58 2.21
N LYS A 33 -20.13 0.25 3.06
CA LYS A 33 -20.87 1.16 3.96
C LYS A 33 -21.68 2.20 3.19
N GLN A 34 -21.15 2.74 2.10
CA GLN A 34 -21.90 3.64 1.22
C GLN A 34 -23.13 2.94 0.63
N ARG A 35 -22.99 1.70 0.15
CA ARG A 35 -24.13 0.91 -0.36
C ARG A 35 -25.19 0.64 0.71
N GLU A 36 -24.78 0.36 1.94
CA GLU A 36 -25.72 0.20 3.06
C GLU A 36 -26.51 1.49 3.32
N ILE A 37 -25.85 2.65 3.28
CA ILE A 37 -26.49 3.95 3.45
C ILE A 37 -27.45 4.21 2.30
N ASP A 38 -27.02 4.00 1.05
CA ASP A 38 -27.84 4.23 -0.14
C ASP A 38 -29.10 3.36 -0.12
N ALA A 39 -29.00 2.11 0.33
CA ALA A 39 -30.14 1.21 0.50
C ALA A 39 -31.12 1.74 1.55
N LEU A 40 -30.64 2.15 2.73
CA LEU A 40 -31.50 2.72 3.78
C LEU A 40 -32.15 4.02 3.36
N VAL A 41 -31.45 4.88 2.61
CA VAL A 41 -32.01 6.12 2.08
C VAL A 41 -33.09 5.82 1.05
N ALA A 42 -32.89 4.81 0.19
CA ALA A 42 -33.90 4.37 -0.76
C ALA A 42 -35.14 3.82 -0.04
N GLU A 43 -34.96 2.94 0.96
CA GLU A 43 -36.06 2.41 1.79
C GLU A 43 -36.81 3.54 2.50
N PHE A 44 -36.09 4.49 3.11
CA PHE A 44 -36.65 5.65 3.77
C PHE A 44 -37.52 6.50 2.81
N ALA A 45 -37.08 6.66 1.56
CA ALA A 45 -37.83 7.40 0.54
C ALA A 45 -39.13 6.69 0.11
N THR A 46 -39.24 5.38 0.31
CA THR A 46 -40.47 4.62 0.03
C THR A 46 -41.51 4.69 1.15
N LEU A 47 -41.14 5.21 2.33
CA LEU A 47 -42.05 5.33 3.47
C LEU A 47 -43.21 6.28 3.13
N LYS A 48 -44.43 5.73 3.19
CA LYS A 48 -45.67 6.50 2.97
C LYS A 48 -46.35 6.77 4.29
N GLU A 49 -46.63 8.04 4.53
CA GLU A 49 -47.40 8.46 5.69
C GLU A 49 -48.85 7.95 5.58
N PRO A 50 -49.40 7.35 6.65
CA PRO A 50 -50.78 6.92 6.65
C PRO A 50 -51.73 8.13 6.52
N GLN A 51 -52.42 8.23 5.38
CA GLN A 51 -53.36 9.33 5.10
C GLN A 51 -54.68 9.19 5.87
N ASN A 52 -55.03 7.96 6.28
CA ASN A 52 -56.24 7.63 7.01
C ASN A 52 -55.92 6.51 8.02
N GLY A 53 -56.60 6.48 9.16
CA GLY A 53 -56.45 5.40 10.14
C GLY A 53 -56.54 5.86 11.60
N ILE A 54 -56.20 4.96 12.52
CA ILE A 54 -56.18 5.23 13.96
C ILE A 54 -54.87 5.95 14.30
N TYR A 55 -54.93 6.94 15.21
CA TYR A 55 -53.78 7.73 15.66
C TYR A 55 -52.54 6.90 16.05
N GLN A 56 -52.74 5.70 16.61
CA GLN A 56 -51.67 4.76 16.93
C GLN A 56 -50.80 4.40 15.72
N ALA A 57 -51.39 4.23 14.53
CA ALA A 57 -50.66 3.91 13.31
C ALA A 57 -49.77 5.07 12.85
N PHE A 58 -50.22 6.31 13.07
CA PHE A 58 -49.40 7.51 12.82
C PHE A 58 -48.22 7.59 13.78
N LEU A 59 -48.42 7.34 15.07
CA LEU A 59 -47.31 7.32 16.04
C LEU A 59 -46.26 6.26 15.67
N THR A 60 -46.69 5.04 15.33
CA THR A 60 -45.78 3.98 14.87
C THR A 60 -44.99 4.39 13.62
N PHE A 61 -45.64 5.06 12.66
CA PHE A 61 -44.97 5.60 11.48
C PHE A 61 -43.90 6.64 11.83
N VAL A 62 -44.23 7.59 12.72
CA VAL A 62 -43.28 8.62 13.19
C VAL A 62 -42.08 7.99 13.88
N HIS A 63 -42.30 7.00 14.75
CA HIS A 63 -41.22 6.27 15.41
C HIS A 63 -40.31 5.56 14.40
N HIS A 64 -40.87 4.80 13.47
CA HIS A 64 -40.08 4.14 12.43
C HIS A 64 -39.28 5.13 11.58
N LYS A 65 -39.88 6.26 11.20
CA LYS A 65 -39.20 7.32 10.45
C LYS A 65 -37.97 7.85 11.21
N GLU A 66 -38.09 8.03 12.52
CA GLU A 66 -36.99 8.50 13.36
C GLU A 66 -35.89 7.45 13.55
N GLU A 67 -36.27 6.17 13.66
CA GLU A 67 -35.32 5.05 13.68
C GLU A 67 -34.48 5.00 12.40
N TYR A 68 -35.10 5.14 11.23
CA TYR A 68 -34.38 5.19 9.96
C TYR A 68 -33.40 6.35 9.89
N ARG A 69 -33.82 7.56 10.30
CA ARG A 69 -32.94 8.74 10.36
C ARG A 69 -31.74 8.49 11.26
N SER A 70 -31.99 8.00 12.47
CA SER A 70 -30.95 7.68 13.44
C SER A 70 -29.96 6.63 12.89
N SER A 71 -30.46 5.61 12.18
CA SER A 71 -29.64 4.57 11.58
C SER A 71 -28.78 5.09 10.42
N ILE A 72 -29.35 5.94 9.56
CA ILE A 72 -28.62 6.61 8.47
C ILE A 72 -27.51 7.49 9.05
N ASP A 73 -27.83 8.33 10.02
CA ASP A 73 -26.86 9.24 10.66
C ASP A 73 -25.71 8.46 11.31
N PHE A 74 -26.02 7.37 12.04
CA PHE A 74 -25.02 6.51 12.64
C PHE A 74 -24.08 5.90 11.58
N LYS A 75 -24.64 5.33 10.50
CA LYS A 75 -23.81 4.77 9.42
C LYS A 75 -23.00 5.82 8.67
N MET A 76 -23.53 7.04 8.52
CA MET A 76 -22.77 8.16 7.96
C MET A 76 -21.58 8.54 8.84
N GLN A 77 -21.71 8.46 10.17
CA GLN A 77 -20.57 8.65 11.08
C GLN A 77 -19.53 7.53 10.92
N GLU A 78 -19.94 6.27 10.84
CA GLU A 78 -19.02 5.14 10.55
C GLU A 78 -18.28 5.35 9.22
N LEU A 79 -18.99 5.79 8.18
CA LEU A 79 -18.40 6.11 6.88
C LEU A 79 -17.38 7.25 6.98
N ALA A 80 -17.67 8.28 7.77
CA ALA A 80 -16.74 9.39 8.00
C ALA A 80 -15.47 8.91 8.70
N GLN A 81 -15.57 8.02 9.68
CA GLN A 81 -14.42 7.40 10.35
C GLN A 81 -13.58 6.58 9.37
N LEU A 82 -14.20 5.74 8.54
CA LEU A 82 -13.48 4.98 7.50
C LEU A 82 -12.75 5.89 6.52
N LYS A 83 -13.36 7.01 6.11
CA LYS A 83 -12.72 8.01 5.24
C LYS A 83 -11.56 8.73 5.93
N GLN A 84 -11.63 8.94 7.24
CA GLN A 84 -10.54 9.51 8.02
C GLN A 84 -9.38 8.52 8.14
N GLU A 85 -9.66 7.26 8.48
CA GLU A 85 -8.67 6.18 8.51
C GLU A 85 -7.97 6.03 7.15
N LYS A 86 -8.71 6.14 6.03
CA LYS A 86 -8.13 6.15 4.69
C LYS A 86 -7.04 7.21 4.53
N LYS A 87 -7.30 8.45 5.00
CA LYS A 87 -6.33 9.55 4.90
C LYS A 87 -5.08 9.25 5.72
N GLU A 88 -5.26 8.73 6.94
CA GLU A 88 -4.15 8.37 7.81
C GLU A 88 -3.29 7.25 7.21
N LEU A 89 -3.93 6.21 6.67
CA LEU A 89 -3.26 5.12 5.94
C LEU A 89 -2.52 5.64 4.70
N GLN A 90 -3.07 6.62 3.98
CA GLN A 90 -2.42 7.23 2.81
C GLN A 90 -1.17 8.02 3.19
N GLU A 91 -1.21 8.78 4.28
CA GLU A 91 -0.02 9.50 4.78
C GLU A 91 1.04 8.52 5.29
N TYR A 92 0.61 7.48 6.01
CA TYR A 92 1.53 6.44 6.48
C TYR A 92 2.17 5.66 5.31
N PHE A 93 1.39 5.35 4.28
CA PHE A 93 1.88 4.74 3.03
C PHE A 93 2.97 5.59 2.38
N LYS A 94 2.74 6.89 2.21
CA LYS A 94 3.74 7.81 1.64
C LYS A 94 5.05 7.75 2.42
N LEU A 95 4.97 7.79 3.75
CA LEU A 95 6.15 7.73 4.61
C LEU A 95 6.92 6.42 4.44
N GLN A 96 6.23 5.28 4.47
CA GLN A 96 6.91 3.98 4.28
C GLN A 96 7.47 3.82 2.86
N ASN A 97 6.80 4.36 1.85
CA ASN A 97 7.28 4.32 0.48
C ASN A 97 8.57 5.14 0.30
N ILE A 98 8.66 6.32 0.95
CA ILE A 98 9.90 7.10 0.99
C ILE A 98 11.05 6.29 1.61
N GLU A 99 10.79 5.62 2.73
CA GLU A 99 11.81 4.78 3.39
C GLU A 99 12.23 3.57 2.54
N TYR A 100 11.29 2.99 1.80
CA TYR A 100 11.57 1.94 0.83
C TYR A 100 12.48 2.42 -0.30
N GLU A 101 12.16 3.56 -0.92
CA GLU A 101 12.96 4.12 -2.01
C GLU A 101 14.37 4.54 -1.53
N LYS A 102 14.50 5.08 -0.32
CA LYS A 102 15.81 5.33 0.30
C LYS A 102 16.63 4.05 0.43
N ALA A 103 16.03 2.96 0.92
CA ALA A 103 16.72 1.68 1.05
C ALA A 103 17.15 1.12 -0.32
N LYS A 104 16.27 1.22 -1.32
CA LYS A 104 16.55 0.78 -2.70
C LYS A 104 17.69 1.59 -3.33
N TYR A 105 17.72 2.89 -3.09
CA TYR A 105 18.82 3.75 -3.54
C TYR A 105 20.16 3.33 -2.92
N LEU A 106 20.20 3.07 -1.61
CA LEU A 106 21.41 2.59 -0.93
C LEU A 106 21.90 1.23 -1.44
N ASP A 107 20.97 0.29 -1.67
CA ASP A 107 21.28 -1.01 -2.27
C ASP A 107 21.87 -0.84 -3.68
N GLY A 108 21.27 0.00 -4.52
CA GLY A 108 21.76 0.30 -5.87
C GLY A 108 23.15 0.93 -5.89
N LEU A 109 23.44 1.85 -4.96
CA LEU A 109 24.79 2.43 -4.81
C LEU A 109 25.82 1.37 -4.44
N GLU A 110 25.47 0.43 -3.56
CA GLU A 110 26.39 -0.64 -3.15
C GLU A 110 26.62 -1.64 -4.29
N VAL A 111 25.58 -2.02 -5.03
CA VAL A 111 25.71 -2.85 -6.24
C VAL A 111 26.65 -2.19 -7.24
N LYS A 112 26.49 -0.89 -7.50
CA LYS A 112 27.37 -0.15 -8.41
C LYS A 112 28.83 -0.20 -7.96
N ARG A 113 29.10 0.04 -6.67
CA ARG A 113 30.46 -0.05 -6.11
C ARG A 113 31.05 -1.46 -6.23
N MET A 114 30.23 -2.51 -6.04
CA MET A 114 30.68 -3.89 -6.20
C MET A 114 31.04 -4.19 -7.66
N LEU A 115 30.23 -3.74 -8.61
CA LEU A 115 30.50 -3.88 -10.04
C LEU A 115 31.77 -3.13 -10.46
N ASP A 116 31.94 -1.89 -10.00
CA ASP A 116 33.14 -1.10 -10.31
C ASP A 116 34.40 -1.78 -9.77
N LYS A 117 34.35 -2.33 -8.55
CA LYS A 117 35.46 -3.12 -7.97
C LYS A 117 35.75 -4.38 -8.75
N ALA A 118 34.72 -5.14 -9.13
CA ALA A 118 34.87 -6.36 -9.92
C ALA A 118 35.52 -6.07 -11.27
N ARG A 119 35.09 -5.01 -11.96
CA ARG A 119 35.66 -4.58 -13.24
C ARG A 119 37.14 -4.17 -13.11
N ILE A 120 37.49 -3.45 -12.05
CA ILE A 120 38.89 -3.06 -11.80
C ILE A 120 39.75 -4.30 -11.53
N GLN A 121 39.24 -5.26 -10.76
CA GLN A 121 39.96 -6.50 -10.47
C GLN A 121 40.14 -7.34 -11.74
N GLU A 122 39.08 -7.52 -12.52
CA GLU A 122 39.14 -8.25 -13.80
C GLU A 122 40.16 -7.65 -14.77
N SER A 123 40.21 -6.31 -14.89
CA SER A 123 41.21 -5.63 -15.70
C SER A 123 42.64 -5.93 -15.24
N ARG A 124 42.89 -5.93 -13.92
CA ARG A 124 44.22 -6.24 -13.37
C ARG A 124 44.60 -7.69 -13.60
N ASP A 125 43.66 -8.60 -13.38
CA ASP A 125 43.88 -10.03 -13.58
C ASP A 125 44.22 -10.33 -15.06
N LEU A 126 43.55 -9.67 -16.02
CA LEU A 126 43.85 -9.79 -17.44
C LEU A 126 45.23 -9.23 -17.81
N ASP A 127 45.63 -8.10 -17.22
CA ASP A 127 46.96 -7.53 -17.42
C ASP A 127 48.04 -8.49 -16.87
N GLU A 128 47.83 -9.05 -15.68
CA GLU A 128 48.74 -10.03 -15.06
C GLU A 128 48.86 -11.30 -15.90
N ILE A 129 47.74 -11.87 -16.36
CA ILE A 129 47.73 -13.03 -17.26
C ILE A 129 48.50 -12.72 -18.55
N SER A 130 48.31 -11.54 -19.12
CA SER A 130 49.01 -11.12 -20.35
C SER A 130 50.53 -11.04 -20.14
N VAL A 131 50.97 -10.51 -19.00
CA VAL A 131 52.39 -10.46 -18.63
C VAL A 131 52.96 -11.87 -18.44
N MET A 132 52.24 -12.76 -17.73
CA MET A 132 52.67 -14.14 -17.51
C MET A 132 52.77 -14.92 -18.83
N LEU A 133 51.79 -14.79 -19.72
CA LEU A 133 51.80 -15.42 -21.05
C LEU A 133 52.98 -14.92 -21.88
N HIS A 134 53.25 -13.61 -21.87
CA HIS A 134 54.40 -13.05 -22.57
C HIS A 134 55.72 -13.59 -21.98
N ALA A 135 55.87 -13.62 -20.66
CA ALA A 135 57.07 -14.13 -19.99
C ALA A 135 57.33 -15.61 -20.35
N ASN A 136 56.30 -16.46 -20.27
CA ASN A 136 56.42 -17.88 -20.61
C ASN A 136 56.76 -18.12 -22.10
N HIS A 137 56.29 -17.26 -23.01
CA HIS A 137 56.67 -17.31 -24.42
C HIS A 137 58.12 -16.89 -24.69
N LYS A 138 58.77 -16.14 -23.80
CA LYS A 138 60.19 -15.78 -23.91
C LYS A 138 61.12 -16.85 -23.35
N ASP A 139 60.66 -17.63 -22.38
CA ASP A 139 61.44 -18.70 -21.71
C ASP A 139 61.34 -20.08 -22.39
N THR A 140 60.63 -20.18 -23.52
CA THR A 140 60.63 -21.37 -24.39
C THR A 140 61.48 -21.10 -25.64
N PRO A 141 62.81 -21.33 -25.59
CA PRO A 141 63.63 -21.33 -26.79
C PRO A 141 63.32 -22.59 -27.61
N HIS A 142 63.07 -22.39 -28.91
CA HIS A 142 63.20 -23.45 -29.90
C HIS A 142 64.66 -23.90 -30.03
#